data_AF-A0A953Q0L6-F1
#
_entry.id   AF-A0A953Q0L6-F1
#
_cell.length_a   1.000
_cell.length_b   1.000
_cell.length_c   1.000
_cell.angle_alpha   90.00
_cell.angle_beta   90.00
_cell.angle_gamma   90.00
#
_symmetry.space_group_name_H-M   'P 1'
#
loop_
_entity.id
_entity.type
_entity.pdbx_description
1 polymer ?
#
loop_
_entity_poly.entity_id
_entity_poly.type
_entity_poly.pdbx_seq_one_letter_code
_entity_poly.pdbx_strand_id
1 'polypeptide(L)'
;MAAYRKLEPLYKAGTFFGIEETVHVHVHPTEAVAVIDCFNLEDRPLQKDVEFAPQAFGLPADCEYRFEGVPSRAASGRYFLHFDVPALGHRQAEARRA
;
A
#
# COMPACT_ATOMS: atom_id res chain seq x y z
N MET A 1 0.25 9.15 16.59
CA MET A 1 1.39 9.98 16.14
C MET A 1 2.67 9.19 15.84
N ALA A 2 3.05 8.17 16.63
CA ALA A 2 4.30 7.44 16.38
C ALA A 2 4.35 6.67 15.03
N ALA A 3 3.24 6.05 14.60
CA ALA A 3 3.15 5.39 13.29
C ALA A 3 3.25 6.39 12.13
N TYR A 4 2.49 7.50 12.19
CA TYR A 4 2.53 8.55 11.17
C TYR A 4 3.93 9.14 10.96
N ARG A 5 4.71 9.36 12.04
CA ARG A 5 6.10 9.86 11.92
C ARG A 5 7.02 8.89 11.16
N LYS A 6 6.78 7.58 11.22
CA LYS A 6 7.57 6.60 10.48
C LYS A 6 7.24 6.61 8.99
N LEU A 7 6.01 6.97 8.63
CA LEU A 7 5.54 7.02 7.26
C LEU A 7 5.65 8.42 6.64
N GLU A 8 5.98 9.44 7.44
CA GLU A 8 6.14 10.82 6.99
C GLU A 8 7.05 10.96 5.75
N PRO A 9 8.21 10.28 5.65
CA PRO A 9 9.04 10.35 4.46
C PRO A 9 8.35 9.81 3.20
N LEU A 10 7.53 8.74 3.33
CA LEU A 10 6.74 8.19 2.23
C LEU A 10 5.71 9.21 1.72
N TYR A 11 5.01 9.86 2.65
CA TYR A 11 3.94 10.80 2.29
C TYR A 11 4.44 12.15 1.78
N LYS A 12 5.54 12.68 2.35
CA LYS A 12 6.04 14.02 2.02
C LYS A 12 7.06 14.04 0.89
N ALA A 13 7.89 13.01 0.81
CA ALA A 13 9.03 12.96 -0.10
C ALA A 13 9.01 11.74 -1.03
N GLY A 14 8.09 10.80 -0.81
CA GLY A 14 7.92 9.64 -1.65
C GLY A 14 7.20 9.95 -2.96
N THR A 15 7.36 9.04 -3.91
CA THR A 15 6.66 9.11 -5.19
C THR A 15 5.24 8.60 -5.03
N PHE A 16 4.26 9.39 -5.48
CA PHE A 16 2.85 9.04 -5.46
C PHE A 16 2.44 8.36 -6.76
N PHE A 17 1.70 7.26 -6.64
CA PHE A 17 1.07 6.56 -7.76
C PHE A 17 -0.41 6.31 -7.44
N GLY A 18 -1.31 6.80 -8.30
CA GLY A 18 -2.72 6.42 -8.24
C GLY A 18 -2.93 5.09 -8.96
N ILE A 19 -3.54 4.12 -8.28
CA ILE A 19 -4.04 2.90 -8.94
C ILE A 19 -5.46 3.19 -9.46
N GLU A 20 -6.25 3.85 -8.63
CA GLU A 20 -7.60 4.32 -8.92
C GLU A 20 -7.97 5.44 -7.92
N GLU A 21 -9.17 5.99 -8.02
CA GLU A 21 -9.59 7.14 -7.20
C GLU A 21 -9.45 6.90 -5.68
N THR A 22 -9.70 5.67 -5.22
CA THR A 22 -9.71 5.31 -3.79
C THR A 22 -8.45 4.57 -3.35
N VAL A 23 -7.52 4.26 -4.26
CA VAL A 23 -6.32 3.48 -3.94
C VAL A 23 -5.08 4.11 -4.53
N HIS A 24 -4.09 4.37 -3.69
CA HIS A 24 -2.83 4.93 -4.11
C HIS A 24 -1.64 4.35 -3.34
N VAL A 25 -0.46 4.55 -3.91
CA VAL A 25 0.80 4.04 -3.40
C VAL A 25 1.77 5.19 -3.21
N HIS A 26 2.44 5.21 -2.06
CA HIS A 26 3.58 6.06 -1.78
C HIS A 26 4.83 5.20 -1.68
N VAL A 27 5.86 5.52 -2.47
CA VAL A 27 7.14 4.77 -2.49
C VAL A 27 8.26 5.63 -1.91
N HIS A 28 9.06 5.08 -1.00
CA HIS A 28 10.14 5.83 -0.37
C HIS A 28 11.18 6.23 -1.42
N PRO A 29 11.73 7.46 -1.37
CA PRO A 29 12.64 7.93 -2.41
C PRO A 29 13.95 7.14 -2.50
N THR A 30 14.37 6.50 -1.40
CA THR A 30 15.67 5.81 -1.30
C THR A 30 15.60 4.39 -0.75
N GLU A 31 14.46 3.98 -0.20
CA GLU A 31 14.32 2.67 0.44
C GLU A 31 13.29 1.85 -0.34
N ALA A 32 13.45 0.53 -0.34
CA ALA A 32 12.48 -0.38 -0.94
C ALA A 32 11.29 -0.61 0.01
N VAL A 33 10.60 0.47 0.33
CA VAL A 33 9.45 0.53 1.22
C VAL A 33 8.35 1.31 0.51
N ALA A 34 7.12 0.83 0.64
CA ALA A 34 5.95 1.54 0.14
C ALA A 34 4.79 1.44 1.13
N VAL A 35 3.87 2.39 1.03
CA VAL A 35 2.55 2.31 1.64
C VAL A 35 1.50 2.30 0.55
N ILE A 36 0.54 1.40 0.68
CA ILE A 36 -0.66 1.33 -0.15
C ILE A 36 -1.82 1.79 0.72
N ASP A 37 -2.43 2.90 0.37
CA ASP A 37 -3.61 3.43 1.05
C ASP A 37 -4.87 3.12 0.26
N CYS A 38 -5.89 2.65 0.98
CA CYS A 38 -7.21 2.33 0.44
C CYS A 38 -8.26 3.09 1.25
N PHE A 39 -9.00 3.97 0.58
CA PHE A 39 -10.03 4.82 1.15
C PHE A 39 -11.43 4.30 0.83
N ASN A 40 -12.35 4.50 1.74
CA ASN A 40 -13.76 4.26 1.56
C ASN A 40 -14.52 5.57 1.71
N LEU A 41 -15.18 5.99 0.64
CA LEU A 41 -16.01 7.21 0.59
C LEU A 41 -17.50 6.93 0.82
N GLU A 42 -17.88 5.66 0.95
CA GLU A 42 -19.24 5.21 1.20
C GLU A 42 -19.56 5.23 2.70
N ASP A 43 -20.84 5.35 3.04
CA ASP A 43 -21.36 5.33 4.41
C ASP A 43 -21.49 3.92 5.02
N ARG A 44 -21.02 2.90 4.28
CA ARG A 44 -20.99 1.50 4.70
C ARG A 44 -19.58 0.90 4.53
N PRO A 45 -19.19 -0.09 5.35
CA PRO A 45 -17.92 -0.79 5.16
C PRO A 45 -17.84 -1.42 3.76
N LEU A 46 -16.63 -1.47 3.21
CA LEU A 46 -16.36 -2.13 1.94
C LEU A 46 -15.18 -3.10 2.06
N GLN A 47 -15.19 -4.10 1.19
CA GLN A 47 -14.07 -4.99 0.98
C GLN A 47 -13.45 -4.70 -0.39
N LYS A 48 -12.13 -4.67 -0.46
CA LYS A 48 -11.42 -4.35 -1.69
C LYS A 48 -10.17 -5.20 -1.86
N ASP A 49 -10.09 -5.88 -2.99
CA ASP A 49 -8.88 -6.57 -3.41
C ASP A 49 -8.04 -5.65 -4.30
N VAL A 50 -6.79 -5.45 -3.92
CA VAL A 50 -5.83 -4.63 -4.67
C VAL A 50 -4.70 -5.54 -5.15
N GLU A 51 -4.47 -5.52 -6.47
CA GLU A 51 -3.30 -6.12 -7.07
C GLU A 51 -2.12 -5.13 -7.02
N PHE A 52 -1.00 -5.59 -6.46
CA PHE A 52 0.22 -4.80 -6.32
C PHE A 52 1.39 -5.51 -7.00
N ALA A 53 1.96 -4.86 -8.01
CA ALA A 53 3.18 -5.28 -8.68
C ALA A 53 4.31 -4.29 -8.35
N PRO A 54 5.26 -4.63 -7.47
CA PRO A 54 6.27 -3.66 -6.98
C PRO A 54 6.99 -2.91 -8.10
N GLN A 55 7.35 -3.62 -9.17
CA GLN A 55 8.09 -3.08 -10.31
C GLN A 55 7.32 -1.99 -11.07
N ALA A 56 5.99 -2.05 -11.07
CA ALA A 56 5.16 -1.02 -11.69
C ALA A 56 5.24 0.32 -10.93
N PHE A 57 5.67 0.28 -9.66
CA PHE A 57 5.81 1.44 -8.78
C PHE A 57 7.28 1.81 -8.54
N GLY A 58 8.20 1.30 -9.35
CA GLY A 58 9.63 1.60 -9.24
C GLY A 58 10.36 0.88 -8.11
N LEU A 59 9.71 -0.10 -7.46
CA LEU A 59 10.36 -0.93 -6.46
C LEU A 59 11.20 -2.05 -7.12
N PRO A 60 12.35 -2.42 -6.56
CA PRO A 60 13.23 -3.44 -7.14
C PRO A 60 12.57 -4.82 -7.27
N ALA A 61 12.85 -5.49 -8.40
CA ALA A 61 12.29 -6.80 -8.76
C ALA A 61 13.05 -8.00 -8.17
N ASP A 62 14.24 -7.76 -7.62
CA ASP A 62 15.20 -8.77 -7.13
C ASP A 62 14.95 -9.17 -5.66
N CYS A 63 13.82 -8.76 -5.10
CA CYS A 63 13.49 -8.98 -3.70
C CYS A 63 12.00 -9.28 -3.52
N GLU A 64 11.71 -10.05 -2.47
CA GLU A 64 10.35 -10.30 -2.03
C GLU A 64 9.92 -9.21 -1.04
N TYR A 65 8.63 -8.90 -1.05
CA TYR A 65 8.01 -7.96 -0.14
C TYR A 65 7.07 -8.68 0.82
N ARG A 66 7.16 -8.30 2.09
CA ARG A 66 6.17 -8.60 3.13
C ARG A 66 5.25 -7.41 3.30
N PHE A 67 3.98 -7.69 3.54
CA PHE A 67 2.95 -6.69 3.80
C PHE A 67 2.50 -6.75 5.26
N GLU A 68 2.39 -5.58 5.88
CA GLU A 68 1.81 -5.41 7.20
C GLU A 68 0.53 -4.57 7.10
N GLY A 69 -0.40 -4.77 8.04
CA GLY A 69 -1.65 -4.01 8.13
C GLY A 69 -2.85 -4.67 7.45
N VAL A 70 -2.63 -5.54 6.46
CA VAL A 70 -3.69 -6.28 5.75
C VAL A 70 -3.28 -7.71 5.39
N PRO A 71 -4.24 -8.63 5.22
CA PRO A 71 -3.96 -9.92 4.61
C PRO A 71 -3.41 -9.76 3.18
N SER A 72 -2.36 -10.52 2.89
CA SER A 72 -1.72 -10.52 1.57
C SER A 72 -1.38 -11.93 1.11
N ARG A 73 -1.46 -12.18 -0.19
CA ARG A 73 -0.93 -13.38 -0.83
C ARG A 73 -0.03 -13.00 -2.01
N ALA A 74 1.07 -13.74 -2.18
CA ALA A 74 1.93 -13.61 -3.35
C ALA A 74 1.54 -14.64 -4.42
N ALA A 75 1.48 -14.23 -5.68
CA ALA A 75 1.37 -15.14 -6.81
C ALA A 75 2.05 -14.53 -8.06
N SER A 76 2.95 -15.29 -8.68
CA SER A 76 3.59 -14.92 -9.96
C SER A 76 4.25 -13.53 -9.97
N GLY A 77 4.95 -13.16 -8.90
CA GLY A 77 5.63 -11.85 -8.78
C GLY A 77 4.69 -10.67 -8.51
N ARG A 78 3.41 -10.94 -8.23
CA ARG A 78 2.40 -9.96 -7.84
C ARG A 78 1.90 -10.29 -6.44
N TYR A 79 1.37 -9.28 -5.77
CA TYR A 79 0.78 -9.40 -4.45
C TYR A 79 -0.69 -9.01 -4.52
N PHE A 80 -1.54 -9.78 -3.88
CA PHE A 80 -2.96 -9.48 -3.76
C PHE A 80 -3.24 -9.15 -2.31
N LEU A 81 -3.66 -7.91 -2.07
CA LEU A 81 -3.92 -7.34 -0.76
C LEU A 81 -5.43 -7.23 -0.54
N HIS A 82 -5.93 -7.70 0.59
CA HIS A 82 -7.35 -7.64 0.93
C HIS A 82 -7.62 -6.57 1.98
N PHE A 83 -8.40 -5.55 1.63
CA PHE A 83 -8.72 -4.44 2.51
C PHE A 83 -10.16 -4.51 3.01
N ASP A 84 -10.33 -4.62 4.33
CA ASP A 84 -11.60 -4.38 5.03
C ASP A 84 -11.65 -2.92 5.51
N VAL A 85 -12.22 -2.04 4.70
CA VAL A 85 -12.20 -0.58 4.94
C VAL A 85 -13.50 -0.14 5.62
N PRO A 86 -13.43 0.51 6.80
CA PRO A 86 -14.63 1.02 7.48
C PRO A 86 -15.31 2.12 6.64
N ALA A 87 -16.60 2.35 6.88
CA ALA A 87 -17.34 3.46 6.29
C ALA A 87 -16.63 4.80 6.50
N LEU A 88 -16.59 5.65 5.47
CA LEU A 88 -15.97 6.98 5.49
C LEU A 88 -14.55 6.99 6.11
N GLY A 89 -13.76 5.96 5.80
CA GLY A 89 -12.50 5.69 6.47
C GLY A 89 -11.40 5.24 5.51
N HIS A 90 -10.32 4.72 6.07
CA HIS A 90 -9.21 4.17 5.29
C HIS A 90 -8.56 2.99 6.00
N ARG A 91 -7.86 2.18 5.21
CA ARG A 91 -6.89 1.19 5.65
C ARG A 91 -5.65 1.31 4.80
N GLN A 92 -4.52 0.90 5.38
CA GLN A 92 -3.24 0.96 4.70
C GLN A 92 -2.50 -0.36 4.84
N ALA A 93 -1.67 -0.67 3.85
CA ALA A 93 -0.73 -1.76 3.86
C ALA A 93 0.70 -1.20 3.74
N GLU A 94 1.60 -1.64 4.62
CA GLU A 94 3.02 -1.31 4.53
C GLU A 94 3.76 -2.44 3.82
N ALA A 95 4.38 -2.15 2.67
CA ALA A 95 5.24 -3.06 1.94
C ALA A 95 6.70 -2.83 2.35
N ARG A 96 7.38 -3.88 2.81
CA ARG A 96 8.81 -3.87 3.15
C ARG A 96 9.49 -5.07 2.54
N ARG A 97 10.78 -4.94 2.20
CA ARG A 97 11.60 -6.10 1.81
C ARG A 97 11.55 -7.17 2.92
N ALA A 98 11.37 -8.42 2.52
CA ALA A 98 11.38 -9.59 3.38
C ALA A 98 12.79 -9.98 3.83
#